data_AF-A0A1I7AEB0-F1
#
_entry.id   AF-A0A1I7AEB0-F1
#
_cell.length_a   1.000
_cell.length_b   1.000
_cell.length_c   1.000
_cell.angle_alpha   90.00
_cell.angle_beta   90.00
_cell.angle_gamma   90.00
#
_symmetry.space_group_name_H-M   'P 1'
#
loop_
_entity.id
_entity.type
_entity.pdbx_description
1 polymer ?
#
loop_
_entity_poly.entity_id
_entity_poly.type
_entity_poly.pdbx_seq_one_letter_code
_entity_poly.pdbx_strand_id
1 'polypeptide(L)'
;MRLNILLWTVVLFASCNGQKVEDEIENSIDTDKKELVIIFNRLEPNTVFHDRSSDGVESFQYMREGFYDPNLHIRVSHDIDFRKKVITRKDLDSKIVWFDQEMGYTDWFHLSSLETYFIIYEDDYLVKGSLDPDYEFKVYEVSISTGGIM
;
A
#
# COMPACT_ATOMS: atom_id res chain seq x y z
N MET A 1 40.83 -66.92 -23.35
CA MET A 1 42.23 -66.46 -23.27
C MET A 1 42.51 -65.56 -24.47
N ARG A 2 42.67 -64.25 -24.25
CA ARG A 2 43.05 -63.13 -25.15
C ARG A 2 42.72 -61.85 -24.35
N LEU A 3 43.57 -61.35 -23.45
CA LEU A 3 44.74 -60.48 -23.63
C LEU A 3 44.49 -59.19 -24.45
N ASN A 4 44.45 -58.08 -23.70
CA ASN A 4 44.79 -56.68 -23.98
C ASN A 4 44.24 -55.97 -25.24
N ILE A 5 43.69 -54.78 -25.04
CA ILE A 5 44.29 -53.50 -25.50
C ILE A 5 43.66 -52.36 -24.68
N LEU A 6 44.54 -51.63 -23.99
CA LEU A 6 44.33 -50.30 -23.43
C LEU A 6 44.39 -49.32 -24.61
N LEU A 7 43.40 -48.44 -24.81
CA LEU A 7 43.67 -47.21 -25.56
C LEU A 7 42.75 -46.07 -25.15
N TRP A 8 43.40 -45.05 -24.60
CA TRP A 8 42.89 -43.73 -24.30
C TRP A 8 42.31 -43.06 -25.55
N THR A 9 41.14 -42.44 -25.43
CA THR A 9 40.67 -41.44 -26.39
C THR A 9 40.48 -40.10 -25.67
N VAL A 10 41.56 -39.32 -25.78
CA VAL A 10 41.66 -37.86 -25.88
C VAL A 10 40.33 -37.10 -25.82
N VAL A 11 40.11 -36.37 -24.73
CA VAL A 11 39.20 -35.22 -24.68
C VAL A 11 39.93 -34.03 -25.27
N LEU A 12 39.58 -33.61 -26.49
CA LEU A 12 39.92 -32.29 -27.01
C LEU A 12 38.69 -31.66 -27.69
N PHE A 13 38.22 -30.62 -27.01
CA PHE A 13 37.43 -29.47 -27.42
C PHE A 13 37.19 -29.26 -28.93
N ALA A 14 35.93 -29.09 -29.29
CA ALA A 14 35.52 -28.19 -30.35
C ALA A 14 34.49 -27.20 -29.79
N SER A 15 34.93 -25.94 -29.76
CA SER A 15 34.16 -24.74 -29.48
C SER A 15 32.95 -24.63 -30.42
N CYS A 16 31.76 -24.39 -29.88
CA CYS A 16 30.69 -23.71 -30.60
C CYS A 16 30.36 -22.43 -29.86
N ASN A 17 30.92 -21.36 -30.42
CA ASN A 17 30.55 -19.96 -30.32
C ASN A 17 29.04 -19.78 -30.02
N GLY A 18 28.72 -19.46 -28.75
CA GLY A 18 27.44 -18.87 -28.40
C GLY A 18 27.57 -17.36 -28.47
N GLN A 19 27.27 -16.78 -29.63
CA GLN A 19 26.98 -15.35 -29.76
C GLN A 19 25.80 -15.04 -28.81
N LYS A 20 26.08 -14.41 -27.66
CA LYS A 20 25.06 -13.65 -26.93
C LYS A 20 24.95 -12.31 -27.65
N VAL A 21 24.02 -12.26 -28.59
CA VAL A 21 23.51 -11.03 -29.18
C VAL A 21 22.79 -10.28 -28.06
N GLU A 22 23.33 -9.12 -27.72
CA GLU A 22 22.57 -8.00 -27.17
C GLU A 22 21.46 -7.68 -28.17
N ASP A 23 20.21 -7.77 -27.73
CA ASP A 23 19.17 -6.89 -28.23
C ASP A 23 18.45 -6.28 -27.02
N GLU A 24 18.29 -4.97 -27.15
CA GLU A 24 17.88 -3.99 -26.20
C GLU A 24 16.38 -4.06 -25.85
N ILE A 25 16.09 -3.70 -24.60
CA ILE A 25 14.90 -2.94 -24.17
C ILE A 25 13.54 -3.56 -24.52
N GLU A 26 12.99 -4.33 -23.57
CA GLU A 26 11.59 -4.19 -23.21
C GLU A 26 11.51 -3.71 -21.77
N ASN A 27 11.25 -2.40 -21.68
CA ASN A 27 10.64 -1.65 -20.59
C ASN A 27 10.64 -2.30 -19.21
N SER A 28 11.38 -1.67 -18.31
CA SER A 28 11.07 -1.57 -16.91
C SER A 28 9.55 -1.60 -16.69
N ILE A 29 9.04 -2.71 -16.15
CA ILE A 29 7.89 -2.60 -15.27
C ILE A 29 8.48 -1.98 -14.02
N ASP A 30 8.56 -0.65 -14.05
CA ASP A 30 8.47 0.11 -12.83
C ASP A 30 7.20 -0.38 -12.17
N THR A 31 7.32 -1.30 -11.21
CA THR A 31 6.27 -1.49 -10.22
C THR A 31 6.26 -0.21 -9.41
N ASP A 32 5.76 0.87 -10.01
CA ASP A 32 5.16 1.98 -9.33
C ASP A 32 4.27 1.31 -8.29
N LYS A 33 4.71 1.31 -7.02
CA LYS A 33 3.90 0.83 -5.90
C LYS A 33 2.61 1.64 -6.01
N LYS A 34 1.55 1.00 -6.51
CA LYS A 34 0.25 1.66 -6.63
C LYS A 34 -0.10 2.17 -5.25
N GLU A 35 -0.19 3.49 -5.15
CA GLU A 35 -0.51 4.18 -3.92
C GLU A 35 -1.84 3.64 -3.37
N LEU A 36 -1.80 3.19 -2.11
CA LEU A 36 -2.96 2.65 -1.41
C LEU A 36 -3.79 3.80 -0.83
N VAL A 37 -5.08 3.80 -1.15
CA VAL A 37 -6.09 4.71 -0.62
C VAL A 37 -7.09 3.90 0.19
N ILE A 38 -7.37 4.33 1.41
CA ILE A 38 -8.33 3.70 2.31
C ILE A 38 -9.57 4.59 2.38
N ILE A 39 -10.73 4.02 2.09
CA ILE A 39 -12.02 4.65 2.38
C ILE A 39 -12.29 4.43 3.87
N PHE A 40 -12.03 5.46 4.67
CA PHE A 40 -11.97 5.40 6.14
C PHE A 40 -13.32 5.78 6.76
N ASN A 41 -13.88 4.87 7.56
CA ASN A 41 -15.10 5.12 8.31
C ASN A 41 -14.79 5.81 9.63
N ARG A 42 -14.68 7.14 9.59
CA ARG A 42 -14.46 7.98 10.78
C ARG A 42 -15.63 7.97 11.78
N LEU A 43 -16.79 7.43 11.38
CA LEU A 43 -18.01 7.36 12.20
C LEU A 43 -18.23 5.97 12.81
N GLU A 44 -17.30 5.03 12.61
CA GLU A 44 -17.35 3.70 13.22
C GLU A 44 -17.43 3.82 14.76
N PRO A 45 -18.27 3.02 15.44
CA PRO A 45 -18.35 3.02 16.90
C PRO A 45 -16.98 2.88 17.57
N ASN A 46 -16.84 3.50 18.74
CA ASN A 46 -15.60 3.56 19.51
C ASN A 46 -14.43 4.27 18.81
N THR A 47 -14.71 5.04 17.75
CA THR A 47 -13.73 5.95 17.13
C THR A 47 -13.84 7.34 17.74
N VAL A 48 -12.72 7.86 18.26
CA VAL A 48 -12.59 9.19 18.86
C VAL A 48 -11.72 10.07 17.98
N PHE A 49 -12.19 11.28 17.72
CA PHE A 49 -11.44 12.31 16.99
C PHE A 49 -10.69 13.23 17.96
N HIS A 50 -9.43 13.48 17.66
CA HIS A 50 -8.60 14.46 18.33
C HIS A 50 -8.10 15.48 17.31
N ASP A 51 -8.55 16.72 17.47
CA ASP A 51 -7.97 17.86 16.76
C ASP A 51 -6.57 18.13 17.29
N ARG A 52 -5.57 18.16 16.40
CA ARG A 52 -4.18 18.47 16.73
C ARG A 52 -3.69 19.71 15.99
N SER A 53 -4.58 20.41 15.31
CA SER A 53 -4.26 21.57 14.48
C SER A 53 -3.59 22.70 15.25
N SER A 54 -2.73 23.42 14.54
CA SER A 54 -2.05 24.62 15.04
C SER A 54 -1.97 25.67 13.93
N ASP A 55 -2.25 26.94 14.25
CA ASP A 55 -2.02 28.13 13.42
C ASP A 55 -2.02 27.92 11.90
N GLY A 56 -3.19 27.55 11.36
CA GLY A 56 -3.41 27.42 9.91
C GLY A 56 -2.96 26.10 9.30
N VAL A 57 -2.46 25.15 10.10
CA VAL A 57 -2.13 23.80 9.64
C VAL A 57 -3.14 22.78 10.17
N GLU A 58 -3.74 22.03 9.24
CA GLU A 58 -4.67 20.94 9.54
C GLU A 58 -3.88 19.73 10.03
N SER A 59 -4.17 19.21 11.21
CA SER A 59 -3.62 17.95 11.71
C SER A 59 -4.60 17.30 12.67
N PHE A 60 -4.67 15.98 12.64
CA PHE A 60 -5.67 15.25 13.39
C PHE A 60 -5.23 13.84 13.72
N GLN A 61 -5.95 13.23 14.66
CA GLN A 61 -5.83 11.83 14.99
C GLN A 61 -7.21 11.21 15.22
N TYR A 62 -7.45 10.06 14.62
CA TYR A 62 -8.54 9.17 14.99
C TYR A 62 -7.98 8.00 15.81
N MET A 63 -8.64 7.67 16.91
CA MET A 63 -8.36 6.50 17.74
C MET A 63 -9.59 5.62 17.80
N ARG A 64 -9.50 4.38 17.31
CA ARG A 64 -10.56 3.37 17.43
C ARG A 64 -10.14 2.30 18.42
N GLU A 65 -10.87 2.18 19.52
CA GLU A 65 -10.60 1.23 20.60
C GLU A 65 -11.54 0.02 20.54
N GLY A 66 -11.10 -1.11 21.10
CA GLY A 66 -11.91 -2.32 21.19
C GLY A 66 -12.19 -2.97 19.83
N PHE A 67 -11.33 -2.71 18.83
CA PHE A 67 -11.47 -3.29 17.51
C PHE A 67 -11.05 -4.77 17.56
N TYR A 68 -12.01 -5.67 17.36
CA TYR A 68 -11.87 -7.13 17.46
C TYR A 68 -11.57 -7.68 18.88
N ASP A 69 -10.65 -7.05 19.61
CA ASP A 69 -10.33 -7.35 21.01
C ASP A 69 -10.45 -6.05 21.84
N PRO A 70 -11.07 -6.08 23.04
CA PRO A 70 -11.20 -4.92 23.92
C PRO A 70 -9.88 -4.23 24.28
N ASN A 71 -8.75 -4.93 24.17
CA ASN A 71 -7.43 -4.42 24.50
C ASN A 71 -6.65 -3.95 23.27
N LEU A 72 -7.26 -3.88 22.09
CA LEU A 72 -6.59 -3.43 20.86
C LEU A 72 -7.13 -2.07 20.40
N HIS A 73 -6.25 -1.30 19.78
CA HIS A 73 -6.62 -0.04 19.13
C HIS A 73 -6.00 0.11 17.74
N ILE A 74 -6.68 0.89 16.91
CA ILE A 74 -6.19 1.44 15.65
C ILE A 74 -6.06 2.95 15.83
N ARG A 75 -4.93 3.51 15.39
CA ARG A 75 -4.70 4.95 15.35
C ARG A 75 -4.38 5.36 13.92
N VAL A 76 -5.08 6.39 13.45
CA VAL A 76 -4.87 7.01 12.14
C VAL A 76 -4.56 8.49 12.35
N SER A 77 -3.37 8.93 11.97
CA SER A 77 -2.89 10.30 12.24
C SER A 77 -2.51 11.02 10.96
N HIS A 78 -3.00 12.25 10.80
CA HIS A 78 -2.50 13.22 9.83
C HIS A 78 -1.64 14.25 10.58
N ASP A 79 -0.33 14.17 10.40
CA ASP A 79 0.62 15.06 11.07
C ASP A 79 0.83 16.37 10.29
N ILE A 80 1.44 17.37 10.93
CA ILE A 80 1.57 18.75 10.42
C ILE A 80 2.34 18.84 9.09
N ASP A 81 3.22 17.89 8.82
CA ASP A 81 4.07 17.78 7.65
C ASP A 81 3.49 16.85 6.56
N PHE A 82 2.34 16.21 6.83
CA PHE A 82 1.72 15.27 5.90
C PHE A 82 0.97 15.98 4.79
N ARG A 83 0.98 15.37 3.61
CA ARG A 83 0.37 15.98 2.43
C ARG A 83 -1.15 15.87 2.47
N LYS A 84 -1.78 16.90 1.93
CA LYS A 84 -3.18 16.90 1.51
C LYS A 84 -3.23 17.10 0.01
N LYS A 85 -4.06 16.32 -0.68
CA LYS A 85 -4.25 16.47 -2.12
C LYS A 85 -5.69 16.25 -2.53
N VAL A 86 -6.00 16.63 -3.76
CA VAL A 86 -7.25 16.30 -4.42
C VAL A 86 -6.97 15.21 -5.44
N ILE A 87 -7.84 14.22 -5.51
CA ILE A 87 -7.84 13.22 -6.59
C ILE A 87 -9.22 13.20 -7.23
N THR A 88 -9.28 12.94 -8.53
CA THR A 88 -10.56 12.70 -9.19
C THR A 88 -11.02 11.25 -9.00
N ARG A 89 -12.31 10.98 -9.16
CA ARG A 89 -12.84 9.61 -9.18
C ARG A 89 -12.18 8.75 -10.25
N LYS A 90 -11.86 9.34 -11.40
CA LYS A 90 -11.10 8.70 -12.48
C LYS A 90 -9.68 8.35 -12.06
N ASP A 91 -8.98 9.24 -11.35
CA ASP A 91 -7.62 8.94 -10.87
C ASP A 91 -7.63 7.79 -9.86
N LEU A 92 -8.66 7.72 -9.02
CA LEU A 92 -8.84 6.67 -8.03
C LEU A 92 -8.95 5.27 -8.65
N ASP A 93 -9.46 5.13 -9.89
CA ASP A 93 -9.52 3.84 -10.61
C ASP A 93 -8.13 3.23 -10.89
N SER A 94 -7.07 4.05 -10.87
CA SER A 94 -5.70 3.59 -11.06
C SER A 94 -5.01 3.14 -9.76
N LYS A 95 -5.64 3.39 -8.60
CA LYS A 95 -5.08 3.15 -7.26
C LYS A 95 -5.52 1.80 -6.69
N ILE A 96 -4.84 1.38 -5.62
CA ILE A 96 -5.37 0.30 -4.78
C ILE A 96 -6.31 0.97 -3.78
N VAL A 97 -7.55 0.51 -3.72
CA VAL A 97 -8.57 1.08 -2.83
C VAL A 97 -9.04 0.01 -1.87
N TRP A 98 -8.89 0.26 -0.57
CA TRP A 98 -9.41 -0.60 0.49
C TRP A 98 -10.52 0.11 1.23
N PHE A 99 -11.52 -0.64 1.68
CA PHE A 99 -12.62 -0.13 2.50
C PHE A 99 -12.40 -0.56 3.93
N ASP A 100 -12.40 0.41 4.85
CA ASP A 100 -12.25 0.18 6.29
C ASP A 100 -13.20 -0.90 6.82
N GLN A 101 -14.46 -0.88 6.38
CA GLN A 101 -15.48 -1.86 6.78
C GLN A 101 -15.17 -3.30 6.35
N GLU A 102 -14.32 -3.50 5.34
CA GLU A 102 -13.90 -4.81 4.84
C GLU A 102 -12.59 -5.28 5.46
N MET A 103 -11.89 -4.39 6.17
CA MET A 103 -10.57 -4.68 6.75
C MET A 103 -10.70 -5.32 8.13
N GLY A 104 -10.05 -6.47 8.31
CA GLY A 104 -9.89 -7.14 9.59
C GLY A 104 -8.67 -6.65 10.37
N TYR A 105 -8.49 -7.17 11.58
CA TYR A 105 -7.36 -6.80 12.44
C TYR A 105 -6.00 -7.06 11.77
N THR A 106 -5.87 -8.17 11.06
CA THR A 106 -4.64 -8.51 10.34
C THR A 106 -4.31 -7.48 9.25
N ASP A 107 -5.31 -6.96 8.55
CA ASP A 107 -5.12 -5.96 7.50
C ASP A 107 -4.60 -4.65 8.11
N TRP A 108 -5.25 -4.17 9.18
CA TRP A 108 -4.79 -3.01 9.93
C TRP A 108 -3.39 -3.19 10.52
N PHE A 109 -3.09 -4.37 11.04
CA PHE A 109 -1.76 -4.71 11.56
C PHE A 109 -0.71 -4.69 10.45
N HIS A 110 -1.02 -5.18 9.25
CA HIS A 110 -0.11 -5.11 8.10
C HIS A 110 0.15 -3.68 7.63
N LEU A 111 -0.80 -2.77 7.79
CA LEU A 111 -0.59 -1.34 7.52
C LEU A 111 0.23 -0.64 8.61
N SER A 112 0.42 -1.23 9.78
CA SER A 112 1.14 -0.57 10.87
C SER A 112 2.66 -0.46 10.66
N SER A 113 3.20 -1.03 9.57
CA SER A 113 4.64 -1.06 9.29
C SER A 113 5.12 0.16 8.49
N LEU A 114 5.52 1.23 9.19
CA LEU A 114 6.40 2.36 8.77
C LEU A 114 6.11 3.10 7.44
N GLU A 115 5.00 2.82 6.75
CA GLU A 115 4.60 3.52 5.53
C GLU A 115 3.52 4.57 5.82
N THR A 116 3.49 5.63 5.02
CA THR A 116 2.35 6.56 4.99
C THR A 116 1.32 6.06 3.97
N TYR A 117 0.05 6.22 4.31
CA TYR A 117 -1.09 5.83 3.48
C TYR A 117 -1.94 7.04 3.16
N PHE A 118 -2.90 6.89 2.27
CA PHE A 118 -3.87 7.93 1.99
C PHE A 118 -5.25 7.50 2.46
N ILE A 119 -6.02 8.43 3.05
CA ILE A 119 -7.42 8.21 3.38
C ILE A 119 -8.34 9.18 2.63
N ILE A 120 -9.53 8.68 2.32
CA ILE A 120 -10.72 9.46 1.98
C ILE A 120 -11.76 9.11 3.03
N TYR A 121 -12.46 10.11 3.58
CA TYR A 121 -13.54 9.81 4.51
C TYR A 121 -14.71 9.12 3.79
N GLU A 122 -15.25 8.06 4.39
CA GLU A 122 -16.33 7.27 3.79
C GLU A 122 -17.58 8.11 3.51
N ASP A 123 -17.91 9.06 4.38
CA ASP A 123 -19.03 9.97 4.19
C ASP A 123 -18.80 11.01 3.08
N ASP A 124 -17.55 11.32 2.76
CA ASP A 124 -17.18 12.11 1.57
C ASP A 124 -17.18 11.23 0.30
N TYR A 125 -16.90 9.94 0.43
CA TYR A 125 -16.89 8.97 -0.68
C TYR A 125 -18.32 8.57 -1.12
N LEU A 126 -19.22 8.38 -0.16
CA LEU A 126 -20.60 7.90 -0.37
C LEU A 126 -21.63 9.04 -0.54
N VAL A 127 -21.21 10.15 -1.13
CA VAL A 127 -22.10 11.28 -1.42
C VAL A 127 -22.71 11.19 -2.82
N LYS A 128 -23.91 11.75 -3.00
CA LYS A 128 -24.54 11.83 -4.32
C LYS A 128 -23.64 12.60 -5.30
N GLY A 129 -23.31 11.96 -6.41
CA GLY A 129 -22.45 12.53 -7.45
C GLY A 129 -21.00 12.04 -7.41
N SER A 130 -20.59 11.29 -6.38
CA SER A 130 -19.22 10.76 -6.27
C SER A 130 -18.84 9.72 -7.35
N LEU A 131 -19.81 9.21 -8.10
CA LEU A 131 -19.59 8.34 -9.25
C LEU A 131 -19.24 9.10 -10.54
N ASP A 132 -19.37 10.43 -10.55
CA ASP A 132 -18.92 11.24 -11.68
C ASP A 132 -17.38 11.11 -11.80
N PRO A 133 -16.82 10.76 -12.98
CA PRO A 133 -15.39 10.63 -13.18
C PRO A 133 -14.57 11.86 -12.76
N ASP A 134 -15.16 13.04 -12.88
CA ASP A 134 -14.53 14.32 -12.56
C ASP A 134 -14.81 14.77 -11.11
N TYR A 135 -15.53 13.97 -10.32
CA TYR A 135 -15.74 14.26 -8.90
C TYR A 135 -14.41 14.28 -8.14
N GLU A 136 -14.22 15.30 -7.31
CA GLU A 136 -13.00 15.54 -6.56
C GLU A 136 -13.11 15.05 -5.11
N PHE A 137 -12.23 14.14 -4.72
CA PHE A 137 -12.06 13.72 -3.33
C PHE A 137 -10.89 14.45 -2.68
N LYS A 138 -11.09 14.93 -1.46
CA LYS A 138 -9.98 15.33 -0.58
C LYS A 138 -9.34 14.07 -0.02
N VAL A 139 -8.02 14.03 -0.09
CA VAL A 139 -7.22 12.90 0.36
C VAL A 139 -6.17 13.38 1.35
N TYR A 140 -6.05 12.67 2.45
CA TYR A 140 -5.11 12.97 3.51
C TYR A 140 -4.04 11.88 3.58
N GLU A 141 -2.78 12.27 3.53
CA GLU A 141 -1.68 11.38 3.91
C GLU A 141 -1.74 11.14 5.42
N VAL A 142 -1.63 9.88 5.84
CA VAL A 142 -1.76 9.45 7.22
C VAL A 142 -0.74 8.39 7.59
N SER A 143 -0.40 8.34 8.88
CA SER A 143 0.29 7.23 9.50
C SER A 143 -0.73 6.36 10.22
N ILE A 144 -0.53 5.05 10.15
CA ILE A 144 -1.42 4.07 10.77
C ILE A 144 -0.60 3.28 11.77
N SER A 145 -1.12 3.10 12.97
CA SER A 145 -0.51 2.24 13.98
C SER A 145 -1.57 1.44 14.71
N THR A 146 -1.24 0.19 15.02
CA THR A 146 -2.05 -0.68 15.87
C THR A 146 -1.30 -1.01 17.15
N GLY A 147 -2.00 -1.17 18.26
CA GLY A 147 -1.34 -1.51 19.53
C GLY A 147 -2.28 -2.03 20.60
N GLY A 148 -1.69 -2.41 21.73
CA GLY A 148 -2.43 -2.75 22.95
C GLY A 148 -2.86 -1.50 23.71
N ILE A 149 -4.01 -1.57 24.38
CA ILE A 149 -4.45 -0.64 25.41
C ILE A 149 -3.84 -1.15 26.72
N MET A 150 -3.00 -0.33 27.37
CA MET A 150 -2.37 -0.66 28.67
C MET A 150 -3.18 -0.12 29.84
#